data_AF-A0A645BRW3-F1
#
_entry.id   AF-A0A645BRW3-F1
#
_cell.length_a   1.000
_cell.length_b   1.000
_cell.length_c   1.000
_cell.angle_alpha   90.00
_cell.angle_beta   90.00
_cell.angle_gamma   90.00
#
_symmetry.space_group_name_H-M   'P 1'
#
loop_
_entity.id
_entity.type
_entity.pdbx_description
1 polymer ?
#
loop_
_entity_poly.entity_id
_entity_poly.type
_entity_poly.pdbx_seq_one_letter_code
_entity_poly.pdbx_strand_id
1 'polypeptide(L)'
;MDNKRKKTFLRYVFLLCLMVGTIYLVLKSLDISMLSSVITMVNKEYLLIGGVAILFYIILEGIILQIIINEQHKLKSSFVGFKLAIMGFYYNLVTPFASGSQPVQIYVLNKYKVPLSKATGIITNKTILYQVVITIYCTIFISMNANKLRYDLNTVMPFVMFGLAVNLFTFIIGFLAIINTPKIKEICHKVVKYLLKFKVFKFLQSKEDNIDSFIEEYTESIKFFMKNKKLLITTVTLTIIQISLYFSVSISYFSKLFSIKKCVISFRAFSLMIFFGCGLCARYCNFFSL
;
A
#
# COMPACT_ATOMS: atom_id res chain seq x y z
N MET A 1 3.42 -7.50 -35.87
CA MET A 1 2.69 -7.99 -34.68
C MET A 1 3.61 -8.64 -33.62
N ASP A 2 4.88 -8.93 -33.93
CA ASP A 2 5.81 -9.68 -33.06
C ASP A 2 6.40 -8.94 -31.85
N ASN A 3 6.62 -7.62 -31.94
CA ASN A 3 7.37 -6.90 -30.90
C ASN A 3 6.58 -6.80 -29.57
N LYS A 4 5.24 -6.79 -29.63
CA LYS A 4 4.38 -6.84 -28.44
C LYS A 4 4.43 -8.22 -27.76
N ARG A 5 4.41 -9.33 -28.52
CA ARG A 5 4.49 -10.69 -27.97
C ARG A 5 5.87 -10.96 -27.36
N LYS A 6 6.97 -10.55 -28.00
CA LYS A 6 8.33 -10.64 -27.44
C LYS A 6 8.49 -9.87 -26.12
N LYS A 7 7.99 -8.63 -26.04
CA LYS A 7 8.02 -7.84 -24.79
C LYS A 7 7.17 -8.46 -23.68
N THR A 8 6.01 -9.02 -24.01
CA THR A 8 5.17 -9.73 -23.06
C THR A 8 5.83 -11.03 -22.58
N PHE A 9 6.44 -11.79 -23.48
CA PHE A 9 7.18 -13.01 -23.15
C PHE A 9 8.37 -12.73 -22.24
N LEU A 10 9.16 -11.69 -22.54
CA LEU A 10 10.29 -11.28 -21.71
C LEU A 10 9.85 -10.86 -20.29
N ARG A 11 8.69 -10.21 -20.16
CA ARG A 11 8.11 -9.89 -18.85
C ARG A 11 7.72 -11.14 -18.07
N TYR A 12 7.11 -12.13 -18.73
CA TYR A 12 6.76 -13.40 -18.08
C TYR A 12 8.00 -14.19 -17.68
N VAL A 13 9.03 -14.26 -18.53
CA VAL A 13 10.30 -14.91 -18.20
C VAL A 13 11.01 -14.20 -17.05
N PHE A 14 11.05 -12.87 -17.05
CA PHE A 14 11.61 -12.10 -15.94
C PHE A 14 10.86 -12.33 -14.63
N LEU A 15 9.52 -12.36 -14.67
CA LEU A 15 8.69 -12.62 -13.50
C LEU A 15 8.86 -14.05 -12.97
N LEU A 16 8.95 -15.03 -13.88
CA LEU A 16 9.24 -16.43 -13.54
C LEU A 16 10.63 -16.56 -12.90
N CYS A 17 11.64 -15.88 -13.45
CA CYS A 17 12.99 -15.85 -12.90
C CYS A 17 13.03 -15.22 -11.51
N LEU A 18 12.29 -14.12 -11.28
CA LEU A 18 12.12 -13.54 -9.95
C LEU A 18 11.46 -14.53 -8.99
N MET A 19 10.39 -15.21 -9.40
CA MET A 19 9.72 -16.24 -8.59
C MET A 19 10.69 -17.36 -8.20
N VAL A 20 11.40 -17.96 -9.17
CA VAL A 20 12.36 -19.03 -8.92
C VAL A 20 13.52 -18.55 -8.04
N GLY A 21 14.03 -17.34 -8.28
CA GLY A 21 15.08 -16.73 -7.46
C GLY A 21 14.62 -16.49 -6.02
N THR A 22 13.38 -16.04 -5.82
CA THR A 22 12.80 -15.91 -4.48
C THR A 22 12.60 -17.26 -3.80
N ILE A 23 12.10 -18.27 -4.50
CA ILE A 23 11.92 -19.63 -3.96
C ILE A 23 13.28 -20.23 -3.58
N TYR A 24 14.29 -20.11 -4.43
CA TYR A 24 15.64 -20.60 -4.16
C TYR A 24 16.27 -19.91 -2.94
N LEU A 25 16.15 -18.58 -2.84
CA LEU A 25 16.63 -17.83 -1.67
C LEU A 25 15.87 -18.23 -0.40
N VAL A 26 14.55 -18.38 -0.48
CA VAL A 26 13.71 -18.83 0.64
C VAL A 26 14.11 -20.22 1.09
N LEU A 27 14.26 -21.18 0.17
CA LEU A 27 14.70 -22.55 0.47
C LEU A 27 16.12 -22.62 1.04
N LYS A 28 17.03 -21.72 0.62
CA LYS A 28 18.38 -21.64 1.18
C LYS A 28 18.42 -20.96 2.55
N SER A 29 17.45 -20.09 2.84
CA SER A 29 17.37 -19.33 4.10
C SER A 29 16.57 -20.03 5.20
N LEU A 30 15.70 -20.98 4.83
CA LEU A 30 14.85 -21.72 5.75
C LEU A 30 15.41 -23.13 5.93
N ASP A 31 15.84 -23.46 7.14
CA ASP A 31 16.06 -24.85 7.52
C ASP A 31 14.75 -25.62 7.36
N ILE A 32 14.72 -26.56 6.42
CA ILE A 32 13.51 -27.35 6.07
C ILE A 32 13.00 -28.13 7.30
N SER A 33 13.89 -28.47 8.24
CA SER A 33 13.57 -29.08 9.53
C SER A 33 12.78 -28.14 10.47
N MET A 34 13.08 -26.84 10.47
CA MET A 34 12.31 -25.81 11.21
C MET A 34 10.93 -25.58 10.59
N LEU A 35 10.80 -25.71 9.27
CA LEU A 35 9.51 -25.55 8.59
C LEU A 35 8.53 -26.67 8.97
N SER A 36 9.01 -27.92 9.01
CA SER A 36 8.21 -29.08 9.40
C SER A 36 7.71 -28.97 10.84
N SER A 37 8.56 -28.54 11.77
CA SER A 37 8.19 -28.39 13.19
C SER A 37 7.20 -27.24 13.40
N VAL A 38 7.34 -26.13 12.68
CA VAL A 38 6.39 -25.00 12.69
C VAL A 38 5.03 -25.40 12.13
N ILE A 39 4.98 -26.15 11.02
CA ILE A 39 3.71 -26.61 10.43
C ILE A 39 2.98 -27.58 11.35
N THR A 40 3.69 -28.44 12.09
CA THR A 40 3.08 -29.32 13.11
C THR A 40 2.63 -28.58 14.37
N MET A 41 3.23 -27.43 14.69
CA MET A 41 2.82 -26.58 15.84
C MET A 41 1.60 -25.70 15.52
N VAL A 42 1.35 -25.37 14.25
CA VAL A 42 0.25 -24.48 13.85
C VAL A 42 -1.04 -25.26 13.70
N ASN A 43 -2.06 -24.92 14.49
CA ASN A 43 -3.39 -25.50 14.36
C ASN A 43 -4.04 -25.05 13.03
N LYS A 44 -4.45 -26.03 12.20
CA LYS A 44 -5.01 -25.88 10.85
C LYS A 44 -6.24 -24.96 10.81
N GLU A 45 -7.02 -24.90 11.89
CA GLU A 45 -8.21 -24.05 11.99
C GLU A 45 -7.87 -22.55 11.85
N TYR A 46 -6.75 -22.11 12.43
CA TYR A 46 -6.34 -20.69 12.36
C TYR A 46 -5.79 -20.30 11.00
N LEU A 47 -5.19 -21.25 10.28
CA LEU A 47 -4.74 -21.02 8.91
C LEU A 47 -5.94 -20.79 7.98
N LEU A 48 -7.03 -21.52 8.21
CA LEU A 48 -8.30 -21.34 7.50
C LEU A 48 -8.94 -19.98 7.85
N ILE A 49 -9.01 -19.62 9.13
CA ILE A 49 -9.53 -18.32 9.58
C ILE A 49 -8.72 -17.16 8.98
N GLY A 50 -7.39 -17.24 9.00
CA GLY A 50 -6.52 -16.23 8.40
C GLY A 50 -6.72 -16.08 6.90
N GLY A 51 -6.86 -17.20 6.17
CA GLY A 51 -7.18 -17.20 4.74
C GLY A 51 -8.51 -16.51 4.44
N VAL A 52 -9.57 -16.86 5.18
CA VAL A 52 -10.90 -16.25 5.02
C VAL A 52 -10.86 -14.73 5.30
N ALA A 53 -10.15 -14.31 6.33
CA ALA A 53 -10.06 -12.89 6.68
C ALA A 53 -9.27 -12.07 5.64
N ILE A 54 -8.22 -12.63 5.02
CA ILE A 54 -7.53 -11.98 3.88
C ILE A 54 -8.45 -11.87 2.67
N LEU A 55 -9.29 -12.88 2.40
CA LEU A 55 -10.30 -12.79 1.33
C LEU A 55 -11.29 -11.65 1.60
N PHE A 56 -11.79 -11.53 2.84
CA PHE A 56 -12.64 -10.40 3.23
C PHE A 56 -11.93 -9.05 3.09
N TYR A 57 -10.64 -8.97 3.44
CA TYR A 57 -9.84 -7.77 3.23
C TYR A 57 -9.81 -7.34 1.75
N ILE A 58 -9.57 -8.30 0.83
CA ILE A 58 -9.55 -8.03 -0.61
C ILE A 58 -10.93 -7.61 -1.13
N ILE A 59 -12.01 -8.26 -0.65
CA ILE A 59 -13.38 -7.91 -1.02
C ILE A 59 -13.70 -6.48 -0.58
N LEU A 60 -13.38 -6.11 0.67
CA LEU A 60 -13.57 -4.75 1.18
C LEU A 60 -12.78 -3.72 0.37
N GLU A 61 -11.53 -4.03 0.01
CA GLU A 61 -10.75 -3.16 -0.86
C GLU A 61 -11.43 -2.94 -2.23
N GLY A 62 -11.98 -4.02 -2.80
CA GLY A 62 -12.73 -3.96 -4.06
C GLY A 62 -13.98 -3.10 -3.96
N ILE A 63 -14.74 -3.23 -2.87
CA ILE A 63 -15.94 -2.44 -2.60
C ILE A 63 -15.58 -0.95 -2.45
N ILE A 64 -14.56 -0.63 -1.65
CA ILE A 64 -14.09 0.75 -1.46
C ILE A 64 -13.72 1.37 -2.80
N LEU A 65 -12.89 0.70 -3.60
CA LEU A 65 -12.50 1.20 -4.92
C LEU A 65 -13.70 1.39 -5.84
N GLN A 66 -14.64 0.44 -5.87
CA GLN A 66 -15.83 0.55 -6.72
C GLN A 66 -16.71 1.73 -6.34
N ILE A 67 -16.90 2.00 -5.04
CA ILE A 67 -17.68 3.14 -4.55
C ILE A 67 -17.03 4.46 -5.01
N ILE A 68 -15.72 4.62 -4.82
CA ILE A 68 -15.00 5.85 -5.20
C ILE A 68 -15.08 6.08 -6.72
N ILE A 69 -14.87 5.02 -7.50
CA ILE A 69 -14.92 5.07 -8.97
C ILE A 69 -16.32 5.44 -9.47
N ASN A 70 -17.37 4.84 -8.91
CA ASN A 70 -18.74 5.09 -9.33
C ASN A 70 -19.17 6.53 -9.04
N GLU A 71 -18.79 7.07 -7.89
CA GLU A 71 -19.13 8.45 -7.52
C GLU A 71 -18.35 9.50 -8.35
N GLN A 72 -17.09 9.24 -8.69
CA GLN A 72 -16.25 10.23 -9.39
C GLN A 72 -16.36 10.20 -10.91
N HIS A 73 -16.59 9.02 -11.51
CA HIS A 73 -16.56 8.88 -12.97
C HIS A 73 -17.67 7.98 -13.54
N LYS A 74 -18.59 7.49 -12.68
CA LYS A 74 -19.79 6.71 -13.05
C LYS A 74 -19.51 5.61 -14.08
N LEU A 75 -18.49 4.78 -13.83
CA LEU A 75 -18.21 3.64 -14.70
C LEU A 75 -19.40 2.67 -14.73
N LYS A 76 -19.85 2.28 -15.94
CA LYS A 76 -20.96 1.32 -16.12
C LYS A 76 -20.66 -0.09 -15.61
N SER A 77 -19.40 -0.43 -15.37
CA SER A 77 -18.98 -1.78 -14.99
C SER A 77 -18.73 -1.89 -13.49
N SER A 78 -19.58 -2.67 -12.81
CA SER A 78 -19.55 -2.86 -11.35
C SER A 78 -18.42 -3.76 -10.83
N PHE A 79 -17.66 -4.43 -11.71
CA PHE A 79 -16.58 -5.37 -11.35
C PHE A 79 -15.16 -4.79 -11.44
N VAL A 80 -15.02 -3.51 -11.79
CA VAL A 80 -13.69 -2.90 -12.01
C VAL A 80 -12.93 -2.76 -10.69
N GLY A 81 -13.60 -2.37 -9.60
CA GLY A 81 -13.02 -2.22 -8.27
C GLY A 81 -12.42 -3.52 -7.73
N PHE A 82 -13.13 -4.64 -7.89
CA PHE A 82 -12.62 -5.94 -7.45
C PHE A 82 -11.38 -6.40 -8.24
N LYS A 83 -11.37 -6.18 -9.57
CA LYS A 83 -10.17 -6.44 -10.40
C LYS A 83 -8.98 -5.59 -9.96
N LEU A 84 -9.23 -4.31 -9.67
CA LEU A 84 -8.20 -3.39 -9.16
C LEU A 84 -7.68 -3.79 -7.78
N ALA A 85 -8.54 -4.30 -6.91
CA ALA A 85 -8.15 -4.79 -5.58
C ALA A 85 -7.23 -6.01 -5.68
N ILE A 86 -7.59 -7.03 -6.46
CA ILE A 86 -6.76 -8.22 -6.66
C ILE A 86 -5.41 -7.85 -7.30
N MET A 87 -5.43 -7.04 -8.37
CA MET A 87 -4.19 -6.58 -9.00
C MET A 87 -3.34 -5.76 -8.03
N GLY A 88 -3.96 -4.83 -7.32
CA GLY A 88 -3.29 -4.01 -6.30
C GLY A 88 -2.62 -4.86 -5.24
N PHE A 89 -3.34 -5.83 -4.68
CA PHE A 89 -2.84 -6.76 -3.67
C PHE A 89 -1.68 -7.62 -4.18
N TYR A 90 -1.81 -8.18 -5.38
CA TYR A 90 -0.74 -8.97 -6.00
C TYR A 90 0.54 -8.14 -6.21
N TYR A 91 0.42 -6.95 -6.82
CA TYR A 91 1.58 -6.10 -7.05
C TYR A 91 2.15 -5.51 -5.75
N ASN A 92 1.32 -5.32 -4.73
CA ASN A 92 1.78 -4.97 -3.40
C ASN A 92 2.74 -6.05 -2.85
N LEU A 93 2.38 -7.33 -2.97
CA LEU A 93 3.19 -8.45 -2.48
C LEU A 93 4.46 -8.72 -3.29
N VAL A 94 4.41 -8.51 -4.62
CA VAL A 94 5.53 -8.84 -5.51
C VAL A 94 6.54 -7.70 -5.62
N THR A 95 6.13 -6.45 -5.41
CA THR A 95 7.04 -5.32 -5.51
C THR A 95 7.67 -4.97 -4.16
N PRO A 96 8.95 -4.60 -4.14
CA PRO A 96 9.53 -4.06 -2.93
C PRO A 96 8.74 -2.80 -2.54
N PHE A 97 8.55 -2.62 -1.24
CA PHE A 97 7.95 -1.42 -0.67
C PHE A 97 6.46 -1.21 -0.95
N ALA A 98 5.70 -2.25 -1.35
CA ALA A 98 4.27 -2.14 -1.66
C ALA A 98 3.91 -1.16 -2.80
N SER A 99 4.94 -0.59 -3.45
CA SER A 99 4.85 0.60 -4.29
C SER A 99 4.25 0.33 -5.66
N GLY A 100 4.22 -0.93 -6.10
CA GLY A 100 3.68 -1.33 -7.40
C GLY A 100 2.15 -1.31 -7.49
N SER A 101 1.44 -1.31 -6.35
CA SER A 101 -0.02 -1.36 -6.30
C SER A 101 -0.67 -0.12 -6.93
N GLN A 102 -0.24 1.07 -6.51
CA GLN A 102 -0.74 2.38 -6.96
C GLN A 102 -0.58 2.61 -8.47
N PRO A 103 0.62 2.46 -9.08
CA PRO A 103 0.79 2.72 -10.52
C PRO A 103 0.01 1.75 -11.40
N VAL A 104 -0.12 0.49 -10.97
CA VAL A 104 -0.93 -0.51 -11.70
C VAL A 104 -2.41 -0.15 -11.63
N GLN A 105 -2.92 0.26 -10.47
CA GLN A 105 -4.31 0.68 -10.33
C GLN A 105 -4.63 1.89 -11.23
N ILE A 106 -3.75 2.90 -11.27
CA ILE A 106 -3.88 4.06 -12.16
C ILE A 106 -3.86 3.63 -13.64
N TYR A 107 -2.92 2.76 -14.02
CA TYR A 107 -2.81 2.25 -15.39
C TYR A 107 -4.06 1.50 -15.84
N VAL A 108 -4.62 0.65 -14.97
CA VAL A 108 -5.84 -0.11 -15.25
C VAL A 108 -7.04 0.83 -15.36
N LEU A 109 -7.19 1.82 -14.48
CA LEU A 109 -8.23 2.84 -14.59
C LEU A 109 -8.17 3.60 -15.92
N ASN A 110 -6.97 3.97 -16.37
CA ASN A 110 -6.78 4.60 -17.67
C ASN A 110 -7.26 3.71 -18.84
N LYS A 111 -7.02 2.39 -18.76
CA LYS A 111 -7.58 1.44 -19.74
C LYS A 111 -9.11 1.39 -19.75
N TYR A 112 -9.75 1.67 -18.62
CA TYR A 112 -11.21 1.80 -18.52
C TYR A 112 -11.72 3.20 -18.90
N LYS A 113 -10.94 4.00 -19.64
CA LYS A 113 -11.27 5.36 -20.10
C LYS A 113 -11.47 6.38 -18.97
N VAL A 114 -10.87 6.14 -17.81
CA VAL A 114 -10.76 7.17 -16.76
C VAL A 114 -9.58 8.08 -17.13
N PRO A 115 -9.75 9.42 -17.22
CA PRO A 115 -8.64 10.34 -17.44
C PRO A 115 -7.52 10.08 -16.43
N LEU A 116 -6.26 10.10 -16.89
CA LEU A 116 -5.11 9.74 -16.05
C LEU A 116 -5.02 10.61 -14.79
N SER A 117 -5.36 11.89 -14.90
CA SER A 117 -5.41 12.87 -13.81
C SER A 117 -6.41 12.45 -12.73
N LYS A 118 -7.64 12.12 -13.15
CA LYS A 118 -8.71 11.64 -12.25
C LYS A 118 -8.39 10.29 -11.63
N ALA A 119 -7.84 9.35 -12.42
CA ALA A 119 -7.41 8.05 -11.92
C ALA A 119 -6.35 8.19 -10.81
N THR A 120 -5.39 9.09 -11.02
CA THR A 120 -4.36 9.40 -10.01
C THR A 120 -4.99 10.00 -8.76
N GLY A 121 -5.94 10.95 -8.90
CA GLY A 121 -6.68 11.53 -7.78
C GLY A 121 -7.45 10.49 -6.95
N ILE A 122 -8.16 9.56 -7.61
CA ILE A 122 -8.91 8.46 -6.96
C ILE A 122 -7.98 7.60 -6.09
N ILE A 123 -6.86 7.14 -6.66
CA ILE A 123 -5.93 6.24 -5.98
C ILE A 123 -5.17 6.98 -4.85
N THR A 124 -4.78 8.23 -5.08
CA THR A 124 -4.12 9.05 -4.05
C THR A 124 -5.06 9.31 -2.88
N ASN A 125 -6.33 9.66 -3.09
CA ASN A 125 -7.30 9.84 -2.01
C ASN A 125 -7.48 8.59 -1.16
N LYS A 126 -7.66 7.43 -1.81
CA LYS A 126 -7.75 6.13 -1.11
C LYS A 126 -6.50 5.89 -0.26
N THR A 127 -5.33 6.16 -0.83
CA THR A 127 -4.03 5.95 -0.16
C THR A 127 -3.86 6.87 1.05
N ILE A 128 -4.16 8.16 0.90
CA ILE A 128 -4.07 9.13 2.00
C ILE A 128 -5.03 8.75 3.13
N LEU A 129 -6.29 8.40 2.81
CA LEU A 129 -7.24 7.93 3.82
C LEU A 129 -6.74 6.70 4.57
N TYR A 130 -6.23 5.71 3.84
CA TYR A 130 -5.67 4.50 4.43
C TYR A 130 -4.49 4.81 5.35
N GLN A 131 -3.57 5.69 4.93
CA GLN A 131 -2.43 6.13 5.74
C GLN A 131 -2.86 6.88 7.01
N VAL A 132 -3.89 7.72 6.93
CA VAL A 132 -4.43 8.43 8.10
C VAL A 132 -5.01 7.45 9.10
N VAL A 133 -5.86 6.52 8.66
CA VAL A 133 -6.47 5.52 9.55
C VAL A 133 -5.38 4.66 10.19
N ILE A 134 -4.41 4.16 9.42
CA ILE A 134 -3.26 3.42 9.99
C ILE A 134 -2.51 4.26 11.02
N THR A 135 -2.18 5.50 10.70
CA THR A 135 -1.40 6.37 11.61
C THR A 135 -2.13 6.58 12.92
N ILE A 136 -3.44 6.77 12.91
CA ILE A 136 -4.28 6.86 14.11
C ILE A 136 -4.21 5.56 14.92
N TYR A 137 -4.42 4.40 14.29
CA TYR A 137 -4.34 3.09 14.95
C TYR A 137 -2.98 2.88 15.63
N CYS A 138 -1.90 3.19 14.92
CA CYS A 138 -0.55 3.06 15.43
C CYS A 138 -0.26 4.02 16.60
N THR A 139 -0.77 5.25 16.51
CA THR A 139 -0.59 6.26 17.56
C THR A 139 -1.31 5.85 18.85
N ILE A 140 -2.57 5.39 18.74
CA ILE A 140 -3.35 4.88 19.88
C ILE A 140 -2.63 3.67 20.50
N PHE A 141 -2.17 2.73 19.68
CA PHE A 141 -1.50 1.53 20.15
C PHE A 141 -0.20 1.83 20.92
N ILE A 142 0.62 2.74 20.41
CA ILE A 142 1.85 3.19 21.08
C ILE A 142 1.52 3.92 22.38
N SER A 143 0.54 4.82 22.36
CA SER A 143 0.13 5.56 23.55
C SER A 143 -0.33 4.64 24.68
N MET A 144 -1.14 3.61 24.38
CA MET A 144 -1.62 2.65 25.37
C MET A 144 -0.52 1.73 25.92
N ASN A 145 0.54 1.45 25.15
CA ASN A 145 1.56 0.48 25.51
C ASN A 145 2.96 1.08 25.74
N ALA A 146 3.07 2.41 25.82
CA ALA A 146 4.34 3.15 25.82
C ALA A 146 5.34 2.65 26.88
N ASN A 147 4.86 2.33 28.09
CA ASN A 147 5.71 1.85 29.18
C ASN A 147 6.31 0.46 28.91
N LYS A 148 5.58 -0.45 28.28
CA LYS A 148 6.07 -1.81 27.93
C LYS A 148 7.01 -1.75 26.72
N LEU A 149 6.69 -0.88 25.78
CA LEU A 149 7.43 -0.58 24.57
C LEU A 149 8.89 -0.17 24.80
N ARG A 150 9.09 0.73 25.77
CA ARG A 150 10.40 1.29 26.09
C ARG A 150 11.33 0.25 26.74
N TYR A 151 10.77 -0.71 27.47
CA TYR A 151 11.52 -1.75 28.17
C TYR A 151 11.87 -2.93 27.28
N ASP A 152 10.92 -3.48 26.52
CA ASP A 152 11.14 -4.72 25.76
C ASP A 152 11.72 -4.49 24.34
N LEU A 153 11.60 -3.28 23.78
CA LEU A 153 11.83 -3.03 22.34
C LEU A 153 12.57 -1.72 22.05
N ASN A 154 13.43 -1.27 22.95
CA ASN A 154 14.20 -0.03 22.79
C ASN A 154 14.97 0.03 21.45
N THR A 155 15.46 -1.12 20.94
CA THR A 155 16.18 -1.21 19.65
C THR A 155 15.28 -1.02 18.42
N VAL A 156 14.00 -1.41 18.49
CA VAL A 156 13.06 -1.35 17.34
C VAL A 156 12.26 -0.05 17.34
N MET A 157 12.13 0.60 18.50
CA MET A 157 11.34 1.82 18.67
C MET A 157 11.74 2.98 17.73
N PRO A 158 13.03 3.26 17.45
CA PRO A 158 13.42 4.31 16.50
C PRO A 158 12.89 4.06 15.09
N PHE A 159 12.85 2.80 14.63
CA PHE A 159 12.32 2.44 13.31
C PHE A 159 10.81 2.62 13.22
N VAL A 160 10.08 2.31 14.29
CA VAL A 160 8.63 2.53 14.38
C VAL A 160 8.31 4.03 14.35
N MET A 161 9.04 4.83 15.12
CA MET A 161 8.90 6.28 15.13
C MET A 161 9.27 6.90 13.76
N PHE A 162 10.29 6.38 13.10
CA PHE A 162 10.67 6.80 11.75
C PHE A 162 9.56 6.47 10.73
N GLY A 163 9.00 5.25 10.76
CA GLY A 163 7.87 4.88 9.90
C GLY A 163 6.65 5.78 10.10
N LEU A 164 6.33 6.09 11.36
CA LEU A 164 5.27 7.04 11.69
C LEU A 164 5.58 8.44 11.16
N ALA A 165 6.81 8.92 11.29
CA ALA A 165 7.22 10.22 10.76
C ALA A 165 7.08 10.29 9.24
N VAL A 166 7.46 9.23 8.50
CA VAL A 166 7.31 9.16 7.04
C VAL A 166 5.83 9.16 6.62
N ASN A 167 4.96 8.43 7.33
CA ASN A 167 3.53 8.46 7.06
C ASN A 167 2.93 9.85 7.29
N LEU A 168 3.29 10.48 8.41
CA LEU A 168 2.81 11.82 8.76
C LEU A 168 3.30 12.86 7.75
N PHE A 169 4.55 12.74 7.30
CA PHE A 169 5.12 13.57 6.23
C PHE A 169 4.37 13.40 4.90
N THR A 170 4.06 12.16 4.51
CA THR A 170 3.30 11.85 3.29
C THR A 170 1.90 12.47 3.34
N PHE A 171 1.23 12.36 4.50
CA PHE A 171 -0.05 13.01 4.73
C PHE A 171 0.03 14.54 4.61
N ILE A 172 1.03 15.18 5.24
CA ILE A 172 1.21 16.63 5.19
C ILE A 172 1.46 17.10 3.76
N ILE A 173 2.32 16.42 2.99
CA ILE A 173 2.57 16.76 1.59
C ILE A 173 1.31 16.60 0.76
N GLY A 174 0.60 15.48 0.91
CA GLY A 174 -0.65 15.22 0.19
C GLY A 174 -1.69 16.30 0.47
N PHE A 175 -1.85 16.70 1.73
CA PHE A 175 -2.77 17.75 2.14
C PHE A 175 -2.37 19.14 1.62
N LEU A 176 -1.08 19.48 1.71
CA LEU A 176 -0.54 20.74 1.19
C LEU A 176 -0.71 20.85 -0.33
N ALA A 177 -0.58 19.72 -1.04
CA ALA A 177 -0.79 19.66 -2.48
C ALA A 177 -2.24 19.97 -2.89
N ILE A 178 -3.21 19.62 -2.04
CA ILE A 178 -4.64 19.86 -2.30
C ILE A 178 -5.01 21.34 -2.05
N ILE A 179 -4.46 21.94 -0.98
CA ILE A 179 -4.75 23.33 -0.60
C ILE A 179 -4.11 24.31 -1.58
N ASN A 180 -2.83 24.10 -1.90
CA ASN A 180 -2.03 25.06 -2.67
C ASN A 180 -1.81 24.61 -4.11
N THR A 181 -2.90 24.39 -4.86
CA THR A 181 -2.88 24.11 -6.30
C THR A 181 -1.92 25.02 -7.10
N PRO A 182 -1.90 26.36 -6.92
CA PRO A 182 -0.97 27.21 -7.66
C PRO A 182 0.50 26.98 -7.30
N LYS A 183 0.83 26.69 -6.02
CA LYS A 183 2.21 26.38 -5.61
C LYS A 183 2.66 25.04 -6.17
N ILE A 184 1.75 24.06 -6.27
CA ILE A 184 2.06 22.77 -6.89
C ILE A 184 2.36 22.94 -8.37
N LYS A 185 1.60 23.77 -9.10
CA LYS A 185 1.93 24.11 -10.49
C LYS A 185 3.33 24.73 -10.59
N GLU A 186 3.66 25.71 -9.74
CA GLU A 186 4.97 26.35 -9.75
C GLU A 186 6.12 25.36 -9.47
N ILE A 187 5.96 24.47 -8.48
CA ILE A 187 6.93 23.41 -8.18
C ILE A 187 7.04 22.45 -9.36
N CYS A 188 5.92 22.04 -9.95
CA CYS A 188 5.90 21.13 -11.09
C CYS A 188 6.64 21.74 -12.29
N HIS A 189 6.40 23.02 -12.60
CA HIS A 189 7.12 23.76 -13.64
C HIS A 189 8.62 23.89 -13.33
N LYS A 190 9.02 24.13 -12.07
CA LYS A 190 10.43 24.13 -11.66
C LYS A 190 11.09 22.76 -11.85
N VAL A 191 10.40 21.70 -11.46
CA VAL A 191 10.86 20.31 -11.62
C VAL A 191 10.98 19.97 -13.10
N VAL A 192 9.99 20.30 -13.92
CA VAL A 192 10.01 20.10 -15.38
C VAL A 192 11.19 20.86 -16.01
N LYS A 193 11.40 22.14 -15.67
CA LYS A 193 12.58 22.91 -16.12
C LYS A 193 13.90 22.27 -15.70
N TYR A 194 13.97 21.71 -14.49
CA TYR A 194 15.15 21.00 -14.01
C TYR A 194 15.37 19.68 -14.77
N LEU A 195 14.32 18.91 -15.03
CA LEU A 195 14.38 17.68 -15.82
C LEU A 195 14.69 17.94 -17.30
N LEU A 196 14.23 19.06 -17.86
CA LEU A 196 14.53 19.46 -19.24
C LEU A 196 16.01 19.80 -19.45
N LYS A 197 16.77 20.12 -18.39
CA LYS A 197 18.24 20.21 -18.47
C LYS A 197 18.88 18.87 -18.80
N PHE A 198 18.22 17.75 -18.48
CA PHE A 198 18.66 16.42 -18.91
C PHE A 198 18.13 16.12 -20.32
N LYS A 199 19.04 15.92 -21.28
CA LYS A 199 18.73 15.66 -22.71
C LYS A 199 17.72 14.52 -22.96
N VAL A 200 17.53 13.60 -22.00
CA VAL A 200 16.59 12.47 -22.07
C VAL A 200 15.12 12.91 -22.02
N PHE A 201 14.81 14.07 -21.44
CA PHE A 201 13.43 14.50 -21.15
C PHE A 201 12.89 15.61 -22.06
N LYS A 202 13.54 15.91 -23.20
CA LYS A 202 13.08 16.93 -24.16
C LYS A 202 11.63 16.75 -24.66
N PHE A 203 11.07 15.54 -24.59
CA PHE A 203 9.66 15.29 -24.94
C PHE A 203 8.66 16.00 -23.99
N LEU A 204 9.06 16.35 -22.76
CA LEU A 204 8.21 17.07 -21.79
C LEU A 204 7.88 18.49 -22.26
N GLN A 205 8.72 19.11 -23.08
CA GLN A 205 8.54 20.48 -23.56
C GLN A 205 7.29 20.62 -24.45
N SER A 206 6.89 19.55 -25.14
CA SER A 206 5.65 19.50 -25.94
C SER A 206 4.37 19.29 -25.13
N LYS A 207 4.50 19.04 -23.81
CA LYS A 207 3.38 18.68 -22.93
C LYS A 207 3.16 19.65 -21.77
N GLU A 208 3.87 20.77 -21.74
CA GLU A 208 3.80 21.76 -20.65
C GLU A 208 2.35 22.27 -20.45
N ASP A 209 1.60 22.51 -21.52
CA ASP A 209 0.17 22.89 -21.46
C ASP A 209 -0.75 21.77 -20.94
N ASN A 210 -0.36 20.51 -21.11
CA ASN A 210 -1.11 19.37 -20.57
C ASN A 210 -0.85 19.15 -19.07
N ILE A 211 0.19 19.76 -18.50
CA ILE A 211 0.52 19.61 -17.07
C ILE A 211 -0.45 20.43 -16.23
N ASP A 212 -0.77 21.65 -16.64
CA ASP A 212 -1.68 22.50 -15.88
C ASP A 212 -3.10 21.93 -15.85
N SER A 213 -3.60 21.46 -16.98
CA SER A 213 -4.89 20.75 -17.06
C SER A 213 -4.89 19.45 -16.27
N PHE A 214 -3.79 18.69 -16.27
CA PHE A 214 -3.64 17.50 -15.43
C PHE A 214 -3.71 17.84 -13.94
N ILE A 215 -2.99 18.87 -13.49
CA ILE A 215 -2.98 19.29 -12.08
C ILE A 215 -4.36 19.80 -11.65
N GLU A 216 -5.06 20.52 -12.52
CA GLU A 216 -6.43 20.99 -12.28
C GLU A 216 -7.41 19.83 -12.12
N GLU A 217 -7.47 18.91 -13.09
CA GLU A 217 -8.36 17.74 -13.02
C GLU A 217 -8.06 16.84 -11.82
N TYR A 218 -6.77 16.65 -11.48
CA TYR A 218 -6.32 15.93 -10.31
C TYR A 218 -6.83 16.60 -9.02
N THR A 219 -6.61 17.90 -8.89
CA THR A 219 -7.03 18.68 -7.72
C THR A 219 -8.55 18.67 -7.59
N GLU A 220 -9.27 18.83 -8.70
CA GLU A 220 -10.73 18.80 -8.72
C GLU A 220 -11.28 17.45 -8.26
N SER A 221 -10.71 16.33 -8.76
CA SER A 221 -11.06 14.98 -8.33
C SER A 221 -10.87 14.79 -6.82
N ILE A 222 -9.82 15.37 -6.24
CA ILE A 222 -9.59 15.31 -4.78
C ILE A 222 -10.57 16.20 -4.00
N LYS A 223 -10.78 17.44 -4.44
CA LYS A 223 -11.72 18.36 -3.79
C LYS A 223 -13.15 17.81 -3.83
N PHE A 224 -13.55 17.19 -4.95
CA PHE A 224 -14.84 16.52 -5.07
C PHE A 224 -14.99 15.39 -4.04
N PHE A 225 -13.96 14.55 -3.89
CA PHE A 225 -13.94 13.48 -2.88
C PHE A 225 -14.10 14.02 -1.46
N MET A 226 -13.31 15.04 -1.10
CA MET A 226 -13.32 15.62 0.24
C MET A 226 -14.62 16.39 0.55
N LYS A 227 -15.23 17.03 -0.45
CA LYS A 227 -16.50 17.77 -0.29
C LYS A 227 -17.68 16.83 -0.11
N ASN A 228 -17.66 15.65 -0.74
CA ASN A 228 -18.72 14.65 -0.60
C ASN A 228 -18.60 13.91 0.74
N LYS A 229 -19.17 14.52 1.80
CA LYS A 229 -19.14 13.97 3.17
C LYS A 229 -19.66 12.53 3.26
N LYS A 230 -20.70 12.18 2.50
CA LYS A 230 -21.28 10.83 2.51
C LYS A 230 -20.26 9.81 1.99
N LEU A 231 -19.67 10.08 0.82
CA LEU A 231 -18.63 9.24 0.23
C LEU A 231 -17.42 9.09 1.16
N LEU A 232 -16.97 10.19 1.77
CA LEU A 232 -15.83 10.20 2.67
C LEU A 232 -16.10 9.36 3.92
N ILE A 233 -17.25 9.55 4.58
CA ILE A 233 -17.63 8.79 5.78
C ILE A 233 -17.74 7.29 5.44
N THR A 234 -18.46 6.92 4.37
CA THR A 234 -18.59 5.52 3.96
C THR A 234 -17.22 4.88 3.69
N THR A 235 -16.34 5.60 2.99
CA THR A 235 -14.98 5.11 2.67
C THR A 235 -14.15 4.93 3.94
N VAL A 236 -14.18 5.89 4.86
CA VAL A 236 -13.44 5.84 6.13
C VAL A 236 -13.93 4.67 6.99
N THR A 237 -15.25 4.51 7.16
CA THR A 237 -15.82 3.41 7.95
C THR A 237 -15.43 2.06 7.38
N LEU A 238 -15.54 1.87 6.06
CA LEU A 238 -15.10 0.62 5.41
C LEU A 238 -13.61 0.38 5.58
N THR A 239 -12.79 1.43 5.51
CA THR A 239 -11.33 1.35 5.70
C THR A 239 -10.97 0.97 7.14
N ILE A 240 -11.68 1.49 8.13
CA ILE A 240 -11.54 1.12 9.55
C ILE A 240 -11.86 -0.37 9.75
N ILE A 241 -12.96 -0.85 9.18
CA ILE A 241 -13.34 -2.28 9.24
C ILE A 241 -12.27 -3.14 8.55
N GLN A 242 -11.82 -2.73 7.36
CA GLN A 242 -10.79 -3.42 6.60
C GLN A 242 -9.48 -3.55 7.39
N ILE A 243 -8.99 -2.45 7.98
CA ILE A 243 -7.76 -2.43 8.77
C ILE A 243 -7.94 -3.23 10.08
N SER A 244 -9.10 -3.16 10.72
CA SER A 244 -9.39 -3.93 11.94
C SER A 244 -9.35 -5.43 11.68
N LEU A 245 -9.94 -5.89 10.57
CA LEU A 245 -9.88 -7.29 10.15
C LEU A 245 -8.44 -7.72 9.88
N TYR A 246 -7.67 -6.88 9.18
CA TYR A 246 -6.26 -7.17 8.89
C TYR A 246 -5.40 -7.30 10.15
N PHE A 247 -5.58 -6.42 11.13
CA PHE A 247 -4.88 -6.52 12.42
C PHE A 247 -5.37 -7.71 13.27
N SER A 248 -6.66 -8.04 13.24
CA SER A 248 -7.22 -9.17 13.99
C SER A 248 -6.60 -10.51 13.58
N VAL A 249 -6.38 -10.73 12.28
CA VAL A 249 -5.68 -11.94 11.76
C VAL A 249 -4.29 -12.06 12.35
N SER A 250 -3.56 -10.94 12.35
CA SER A 250 -2.18 -10.89 12.80
C SER A 250 -2.06 -11.22 14.28
N ILE A 251 -2.92 -10.64 15.12
CA ILE A 251 -2.94 -10.89 16.56
C ILE A 251 -3.35 -12.34 16.87
N SER A 252 -4.35 -12.88 16.16
CA SER A 252 -4.85 -14.24 16.37
C SER A 252 -3.81 -15.31 16.03
N TYR A 253 -3.07 -15.13 14.93
CA TYR A 253 -2.02 -16.07 14.51
C TYR A 253 -0.80 -16.01 15.44
N PHE A 254 -0.35 -14.82 15.84
CA PHE A 254 0.87 -14.66 16.63
C PHE A 254 0.70 -14.96 18.13
N SER A 255 -0.48 -14.72 18.68
CA SER A 255 -0.74 -14.93 20.12
C SER A 255 -0.66 -16.39 20.59
N LYS A 256 -0.70 -17.36 19.66
CA LYS A 256 -0.74 -18.79 19.99
C LYS A 256 0.50 -19.57 19.54
N LEU A 257 1.21 -19.10 18.51
CA LEU A 257 2.45 -19.72 18.01
C LEU A 257 3.61 -19.62 19.02
N PHE A 258 3.58 -18.62 19.91
CA PHE A 258 4.50 -18.46 21.02
C PHE A 258 3.75 -18.40 22.36
N SER A 259 3.61 -19.54 23.04
CA SER A 259 3.06 -19.64 24.41
C SER A 259 3.97 -19.02 25.50
N ILE A 260 4.85 -18.07 25.15
CA ILE A 260 5.75 -17.38 26.09
C ILE A 260 5.75 -15.88 25.76
N LYS A 261 5.23 -15.08 26.70
CA LYS A 261 5.10 -13.60 26.70
C LYS A 261 4.18 -12.98 25.62
N LYS A 262 2.88 -13.07 25.89
CA LYS A 262 1.72 -12.53 25.12
C LYS A 262 1.82 -11.07 24.61
N CYS A 263 2.69 -10.22 25.17
CA CYS A 263 2.68 -8.78 24.89
C CYS A 263 3.79 -8.34 23.91
N VAL A 264 4.97 -8.96 23.95
CA VAL A 264 6.18 -8.49 23.23
C VAL A 264 6.19 -8.90 21.76
N ILE A 265 5.59 -10.05 21.46
CA ILE A 265 5.69 -10.68 20.13
C ILE A 265 4.54 -10.21 19.21
N SER A 266 3.32 -10.08 19.74
CA SER A 266 2.21 -9.38 19.07
C SER A 266 2.63 -7.95 18.68
N PHE A 267 3.49 -7.36 19.52
CA PHE A 267 4.08 -6.05 19.31
C PHE A 267 5.17 -6.03 18.23
N ARG A 268 6.07 -7.03 18.16
CA ARG A 268 7.06 -7.18 17.06
C ARG A 268 6.38 -7.35 15.71
N ALA A 269 5.29 -8.11 15.63
CA ALA A 269 4.49 -8.27 14.42
C ALA A 269 3.79 -6.96 14.03
N PHE A 270 3.27 -6.20 15.00
CA PHE A 270 2.66 -4.89 14.77
C PHE A 270 3.69 -3.83 14.30
N SER A 271 4.88 -3.81 14.90
CA SER A 271 5.97 -2.89 14.52
C SER A 271 6.59 -3.26 13.16
N LEU A 272 6.74 -4.55 12.86
CA LEU A 272 7.06 -5.02 11.50
C LEU A 272 5.94 -4.66 10.52
N MET A 273 4.66 -4.77 10.89
CA MET A 273 3.55 -4.37 10.02
C MET A 273 3.44 -2.86 9.80
N ILE A 274 3.84 -2.02 10.76
CA ILE A 274 3.98 -0.57 10.55
C ILE A 274 5.10 -0.31 9.56
N PHE A 275 6.24 -1.00 9.73
CA PHE A 275 7.37 -0.92 8.81
C PHE A 275 6.98 -1.40 7.39
N PHE A 276 6.21 -2.50 7.29
CA PHE A 276 5.72 -3.07 6.04
C PHE A 276 4.57 -2.29 5.40
N GLY A 277 3.66 -1.73 6.20
CA GLY A 277 2.54 -0.89 5.79
C GLY A 277 2.99 0.51 5.32
N CYS A 278 4.15 0.98 5.80
CA CYS A 278 4.88 2.12 5.24
C CYS A 278 5.56 1.85 3.90
N GLY A 279 5.50 0.61 3.39
CA GLY A 279 6.33 0.24 2.25
C GLY A 279 7.82 0.36 2.58
N LEU A 280 8.28 -0.03 3.78
CA LEU A 280 9.71 -0.18 4.06
C LEU A 280 10.06 -1.66 4.29
N CYS A 281 10.82 -2.17 3.32
CA CYS A 281 11.72 -3.32 3.29
C CYS A 281 11.31 -4.63 3.98
N ALA A 282 10.95 -5.63 3.16
CA ALA A 282 10.97 -7.05 3.50
C ALA A 282 12.35 -7.63 3.26
N ARG A 283 13.24 -7.46 4.25
CA ARG A 283 14.43 -8.35 4.33
C ARG A 283 15.27 -8.36 5.60
N TYR A 284 14.84 -7.77 6.71
CA TYR A 284 15.66 -7.74 7.93
C TYR A 284 15.17 -8.67 9.05
N CYS A 285 14.56 -9.81 8.71
CA CYS A 285 14.22 -10.83 9.71
C CYS A 285 15.32 -11.89 9.93
N ASN A 286 16.39 -11.90 9.11
CA ASN A 286 17.49 -12.88 9.24
C ASN A 286 18.78 -12.33 9.88
N PHE A 287 18.82 -11.06 10.31
CA PHE A 287 20.06 -10.47 10.84
C PHE A 287 20.06 -10.23 12.36
N PHE A 288 18.97 -10.51 13.07
CA PHE A 288 18.88 -10.29 14.52
C PHE A 288 18.49 -11.55 15.30
N SER A 289 18.96 -12.70 14.79
CA SER A 289 18.99 -14.00 15.49
C SER A 289 20.43 -14.42 15.82
N LEU A 290 21.28 -13.44 16.14
CA LEU A 290 22.52 -13.61 16.87
C LEU A 290 22.52 -12.60 18.01
#